data_AF-A0AAP3DBG8-F1
#
_entry.id   AF-A0AAP3DBG8-F1
#
_cell.length_a   1.000
_cell.length_b   1.000
_cell.length_c   1.000
_cell.angle_alpha   90.00
_cell.angle_beta   90.00
_cell.angle_gamma   90.00
#
_symmetry.space_group_name_H-M   'P 1'
#
loop_
_entity.id
_entity.type
_entity.pdbx_description
1 polymer ?
#
loop_
_entity_poly.entity_id
_entity_poly.type
_entity_poly.pdbx_seq_one_letter_code
_entity_poly.pdbx_strand_id
1 'polypeptide(L)'
;MLPIIPTAKRNPVMRGIVVHHEHRIGFIVIRDPEDGFIVAKLLDIYEVERGDAITGDFQIVGNTTLFNETSSQDIHVEIQNTDMTEDAAIELIVKNRN
;
A
#
# COMPACT_ATOMS: atom_id res chain seq x y z
N MET A 1 8.07 -37.18 21.29
CA MET A 1 7.78 -36.58 19.97
C MET A 1 6.90 -35.37 20.23
N LEU A 2 7.44 -34.16 20.07
CA LEU A 2 6.67 -32.93 20.28
C LEU A 2 5.92 -32.57 18.99
N PRO A 3 4.69 -32.05 19.06
CA PRO A 3 3.96 -31.62 17.87
C PRO A 3 4.66 -30.42 17.23
N ILE A 4 4.86 -30.50 15.91
CA ILE A 4 5.36 -29.41 15.10
C ILE A 4 4.21 -28.42 14.93
N ILE A 5 4.30 -27.25 15.56
CA ILE A 5 3.32 -26.18 15.37
C ILE A 5 3.57 -25.61 13.96
N PRO A 6 2.58 -25.54 13.07
CA PRO A 6 2.78 -24.88 11.78
C PRO A 6 3.09 -23.41 12.04
N THR A 7 4.31 -22.98 11.73
CA THR A 7 4.64 -21.55 11.67
C THR A 7 3.71 -20.95 10.63
N ALA A 8 2.81 -20.05 11.06
CA ALA A 8 1.98 -19.29 10.14
C ALA A 8 2.90 -18.73 9.04
N LYS A 9 2.60 -19.03 7.77
CA LYS A 9 3.30 -18.42 6.63
C LYS A 9 3.19 -16.92 6.84
N ARG A 10 4.29 -16.26 7.22
CA ARG A 10 4.35 -14.80 7.16
C ARG A 10 4.17 -14.47 5.69
N ASN A 11 3.14 -13.68 5.37
CA ASN A 11 2.99 -13.15 4.03
C ASN A 11 4.31 -12.44 3.66
N PRO A 12 4.80 -12.63 2.43
CA PRO A 12 6.04 -11.99 2.02
C PRO A 12 5.86 -10.48 2.12
N VAL A 13 6.73 -9.86 2.93
CA VAL A 13 6.80 -8.41 3.03
C VAL A 13 7.35 -7.90 1.69
N MET A 14 6.56 -7.12 0.97
CA MET A 14 6.91 -6.55 -0.32
C MET A 14 7.31 -5.10 -0.17
N ARG A 15 8.20 -4.64 -1.06
CA ARG A 15 8.64 -3.25 -1.13
C ARG A 15 8.17 -2.63 -2.44
N GLY A 16 7.41 -1.56 -2.35
CA GLY A 16 6.89 -0.80 -3.49
C GLY A 16 7.33 0.66 -3.45
N ILE A 17 7.04 1.39 -4.53
CA ILE A 17 7.35 2.81 -4.66
C ILE A 17 6.07 3.60 -4.85
N VAL A 18 5.90 4.70 -4.11
CA VAL A 18 4.78 5.63 -4.33
C VAL A 18 4.95 6.29 -5.69
N VAL A 19 4.01 6.06 -6.59
CA VAL A 19 4.01 6.64 -7.94
C VAL A 19 3.06 7.82 -8.06
N HIS A 20 2.07 7.92 -7.17
CA HIS A 20 1.11 9.01 -7.13
C HIS A 20 0.60 9.26 -5.71
N HIS A 21 0.36 10.53 -5.38
CA HIS A 21 -0.32 10.97 -4.17
C HIS A 21 -1.37 12.02 -4.55
N GLU A 22 -2.63 11.72 -4.29
CA GLU A 22 -3.74 12.68 -4.35
C GLU A 22 -3.99 13.24 -2.95
N HIS A 23 -3.29 14.33 -2.62
CA HIS A 23 -3.32 14.97 -1.30
C HIS A 23 -4.72 15.43 -0.89
N ARG A 24 -5.60 15.76 -1.84
CA ARG A 24 -6.93 16.29 -1.52
C ARG A 24 -7.82 15.28 -0.80
N ILE A 25 -7.68 14.00 -1.13
CA ILE A 25 -8.49 12.92 -0.57
C ILE A 25 -7.65 11.88 0.21
N GLY A 26 -6.33 12.08 0.29
CA GLY A 26 -5.42 11.23 1.06
C GLY A 26 -5.18 9.86 0.42
N PHE A 27 -5.24 9.77 -0.91
CA PHE A 27 -5.00 8.51 -1.63
C PHE A 27 -3.58 8.45 -2.17
N ILE A 28 -2.93 7.31 -2.01
CA ILE A 28 -1.63 7.01 -2.60
C ILE A 28 -1.74 5.80 -3.52
N VAL A 29 -0.89 5.79 -4.55
CA VAL A 29 -0.70 4.65 -5.43
C VAL A 29 0.73 4.15 -5.26
N ILE A 30 0.85 2.87 -4.92
CA ILE A 30 2.13 2.18 -4.77
C ILE A 30 2.29 1.23 -5.94
N ARG A 31 3.44 1.27 -6.59
CA ARG A 31 3.83 0.27 -7.58
C ARG A 31 4.74 -0.76 -6.94
N ASP A 32 4.37 -2.02 -7.00
CA ASP A 32 5.18 -3.13 -6.50
C ASP A 32 6.30 -3.53 -7.49
N PRO A 33 7.18 -4.49 -7.13
CA PRO A 33 8.25 -4.95 -8.02
C PRO A 33 7.79 -5.73 -9.25
N GLU A 34 6.54 -6.19 -9.29
CA GLU A 34 5.92 -6.94 -10.38
C GLU A 34 5.13 -6.01 -11.33
N ASP A 35 5.31 -4.69 -11.20
CA ASP A 35 4.58 -3.63 -11.89
C ASP A 35 3.06 -3.64 -11.63
N GLY A 36 2.62 -4.25 -10.53
CA GLY A 36 1.27 -4.15 -9.98
C GLY A 36 1.05 -2.83 -9.26
N PHE A 37 -0.17 -2.28 -9.37
CA PHE A 37 -0.55 -1.03 -8.71
C PHE A 37 -1.50 -1.32 -7.54
N ILE A 38 -1.13 -0.79 -6.38
CA ILE A 38 -1.91 -0.84 -5.15
C ILE A 38 -2.45 0.55 -4.87
N VAL A 39 -3.75 0.65 -4.61
CA VAL A 39 -4.39 1.91 -4.22
C VAL A 39 -4.73 1.86 -2.75
N ALA A 40 -4.17 2.79 -1.97
CA ALA A 40 -4.39 2.87 -0.54
C ALA A 40 -4.84 4.26 -0.12
N LYS A 41 -5.72 4.32 0.86
CA LYS A 41 -6.16 5.56 1.50
C LYS A 41 -5.44 5.73 2.83
N LEU A 42 -4.78 6.87 3.03
CA LEU A 42 -4.19 7.26 4.30
C LEU A 42 -5.31 7.48 5.33
N LEU A 43 -5.16 6.88 6.52
CA LEU A 43 -6.13 7.02 7.61
C LEU A 43 -5.80 8.16 8.58
N ASP A 44 -4.68 8.84 8.37
CA ASP A 44 -4.24 10.03 9.11
C ASP A 44 -3.38 10.92 8.19
N ILE A 45 -2.85 12.02 8.73
CA ILE A 45 -1.97 12.94 8.03
C ILE A 45 -0.52 12.41 8.11
N TYR A 46 0.01 11.95 6.98
CA TYR A 46 1.39 11.49 6.84
C TYR A 46 2.11 12.26 5.73
N GLU A 47 3.40 12.50 5.91
CA GLU A 47 4.28 13.02 4.86
C GLU A 47 4.72 11.85 3.96
N VAL A 48 3.83 11.48 3.03
CA VAL A 48 4.10 10.49 1.98
C VAL A 48 4.17 11.22 0.65
N GLU A 49 5.24 10.99 -0.11
CA GLU A 49 5.47 11.68 -1.38
C GLU A 49 5.77 10.70 -2.51
N ARG A 50 5.58 11.18 -3.75
CA ARG A 50 5.98 10.40 -4.93
C ARG A 50 7.48 10.10 -4.87
N GLY A 51 7.83 8.83 -5.04
CA GLY A 51 9.20 8.32 -4.94
C GLY A 51 9.49 7.63 -3.61
N ASP A 52 8.60 7.74 -2.62
CA ASP A 52 8.80 7.08 -1.33
C ASP A 52 8.78 5.56 -1.45
N ALA A 53 9.64 4.93 -0.67
CA ALA A 53 9.72 3.48 -0.57
C ALA A 53 8.83 2.98 0.56
N ILE A 54 7.83 2.19 0.21
CA ILE A 54 6.87 1.63 1.16
C ILE A 54 7.08 0.13 1.26
N THR A 55 7.08 -0.39 2.48
CA THR A 55 7.26 -1.82 2.75
C THR A 55 6.11 -2.33 3.60
N GLY A 56 5.56 -3.48 3.24
CA GLY A 56 4.44 -4.08 3.99
C GLY A 56 3.78 -5.24 3.27
N ASP A 57 2.58 -5.60 3.73
CA ASP A 57 1.75 -6.62 3.10
C ASP A 57 0.75 -5.96 2.15
N PHE A 58 1.05 -6.02 0.86
CA PHE A 58 0.22 -5.47 -0.21
C PHE A 58 -0.88 -6.42 -0.69
N GLN A 59 -0.96 -7.64 -0.14
CA GLN A 59 -1.92 -8.65 -0.60
C GLN A 59 -3.23 -8.62 0.21
N ILE A 60 -3.34 -7.71 1.17
CA ILE A 60 -4.52 -7.53 2.02
C ILE A 60 -5.31 -6.34 1.52
N VAL A 61 -6.59 -6.54 1.22
CA VAL A 61 -7.57 -5.45 1.07
C VAL A 61 -8.13 -5.12 2.46
N GLY A 62 -8.22 -3.83 2.78
CA GLY A 62 -8.70 -3.31 4.06
C GLY A 62 -7.61 -2.61 4.89
N ASN A 63 -7.90 -2.40 6.17
CA ASN A 63 -7.02 -1.64 7.06
C ASN A 63 -5.74 -2.41 7.39
N THR A 64 -4.60 -1.75 7.21
CA THR A 64 -3.28 -2.30 7.53
C THR A 64 -2.30 -1.20 7.92
N THR A 65 -1.12 -1.61 8.38
CA THR A 65 0.02 -0.72 8.63
C THR A 65 1.11 -1.03 7.61
N LEU A 66 1.58 0.01 6.92
CA LEU A 66 2.74 -0.06 6.04
C LEU A 66 3.87 0.76 6.67
N PHE A 67 5.11 0.50 6.26
CA PHE A 67 6.26 1.25 6.72
C PHE A 67 6.82 2.10 5.57
N ASN A 68 6.90 3.42 5.75
CA ASN A 68 7.62 4.31 4.84
C ASN A 68 9.11 4.33 5.21
N GLU A 69 9.95 3.74 4.37
CA GLU A 69 11.39 3.65 4.58
C GLU A 69 12.07 5.01 4.43
N THR A 70 11.56 5.90 3.57
CA THR A 70 12.15 7.23 3.33
C THR A 70 12.06 8.09 4.58
N SER A 71 10.88 8.12 5.21
CA SER A 71 10.63 8.91 6.43
C SER A 71 10.83 8.12 7.72
N SER A 72 11.09 6.81 7.62
CA SER A 72 11.19 5.89 8.77
C SER A 72 9.96 5.94 9.66
N GLN A 73 8.77 5.91 9.05
CA GLN A 73 7.48 6.09 9.73
C GLN A 73 6.49 4.96 9.40
N ASP A 74 5.78 4.46 10.41
CA ASP A 74 4.59 3.62 10.20
C ASP A 74 3.41 4.46 9.73
N ILE A 75 2.77 4.04 8.64
CA ILE A 75 1.59 4.68 8.06
C ILE A 75 0.40 3.74 8.14
N HIS A 76 -0.69 4.22 8.73
CA HIS A 76 -1.97 3.51 8.76
C HIS A 76 -2.74 3.80 7.48
N VAL A 77 -3.12 2.74 6.78
CA VAL A 77 -3.82 2.84 5.50
C VAL A 77 -4.98 1.88 5.42
N GLU A 78 -5.91 2.17 4.53
CA GLU A 78 -6.91 1.24 4.03
C GLU A 78 -6.58 0.92 2.56
N ILE A 79 -6.09 -0.30 2.30
CA ILE A 79 -5.86 -0.78 0.94
C ILE A 79 -7.21 -1.04 0.29
N GLN A 80 -7.50 -0.30 -0.77
CA GLN A 80 -8.76 -0.40 -1.49
C GLN A 80 -8.72 -1.53 -2.51
N ASN A 81 -7.57 -1.73 -3.14
CA ASN A 81 -7.38 -2.74 -4.18
C ASN A 81 -5.89 -3.02 -4.41
N THR A 82 -5.60 -4.21 -4.94
CA THR A 82 -4.27 -4.75 -5.21
C THR A 82 -4.18 -5.16 -6.68
N ASP A 83 -2.96 -5.34 -7.20
CA ASP A 83 -2.71 -5.92 -8.54
C ASP A 83 -3.44 -5.19 -9.70
N MET A 84 -3.67 -3.88 -9.56
CA MET A 84 -4.34 -3.09 -10.58
C MET A 84 -3.37 -2.72 -11.72
N THR A 85 -3.93 -2.39 -12.88
CA THR A 85 -3.22 -1.62 -13.91
C THR A 85 -3.19 -0.14 -13.53
N GLU A 86 -2.25 0.62 -14.10
CA GLU A 86 -2.14 2.07 -13.89
C GLU A 86 -3.45 2.80 -14.25
N ASP A 87 -4.04 2.51 -15.40
CA ASP A 87 -5.30 3.12 -15.85
C ASP A 87 -6.45 2.86 -14.88
N ALA A 88 -6.55 1.64 -14.36
CA ALA A 88 -7.60 1.28 -13.41
C ALA A 88 -7.40 1.98 -12.05
N ALA A 89 -6.15 2.16 -11.61
CA ALA A 89 -5.83 2.92 -10.41
C ALA A 89 -6.22 4.40 -10.57
N ILE A 90 -5.92 5.00 -11.73
CA ILE A 90 -6.32 6.38 -12.07
C ILE A 90 -7.84 6.52 -12.04
N GLU A 91 -8.58 5.61 -12.68
CA GLU A 91 -10.04 5.64 -12.68
C GLU A 91 -10.62 5.59 -11.26
N LEU A 92 -10.06 4.75 -10.38
CA LEU A 92 -10.52 4.62 -9.01
C LEU A 92 -10.35 5.92 -8.23
N ILE A 93 -9.20 6.59 -8.39
CA ILE A 93 -8.93 7.88 -7.76
C ILE A 93 -9.88 8.95 -8.30
N VAL A 94 -10.08 9.01 -9.62
CA VAL A 94 -10.99 9.98 -10.26
C VAL A 94 -12.43 9.79 -9.77
N LYS A 95 -12.90 8.55 -9.61
CA LYS A 95 -14.23 8.25 -9.05
C LYS A 95 -14.39 8.72 -7.61
N ASN A 96 -13.36 8.57 -6.78
CA ASN A 96 -13.40 9.00 -5.37
C ASN A 96 -13.21 10.51 -5.17
N ARG A 97 -12.85 11.24 -6.23
CA ARG A 97 -12.70 12.70 -6.21
C ARG A 97 -14.01 13.46 -6.45
N ASN A 98 -14.99 12.85 -7.12
CA ASN A 98 -16.28 13.44 -7.50
C ASN A 98 -17.39 13.11 -6.49
#